data_AF-A0A0G0D2T9-F1
#
_entry.id   AF-A0A0G0D2T9-F1
#
_cell.length_a   1.000
_cell.length_b   1.000
_cell.length_c   1.000
_cell.angle_alpha   90.00
_cell.angle_beta   90.00
_cell.angle_gamma   90.00
#
_symmetry.space_group_name_H-M   'P 1'
#
loop_
_entity.id
_entity.type
_entity.pdbx_description
1 polymer ?
#
loop_
_entity_poly.entity_id
_entity_poly.type
_entity_poly.pdbx_seq_one_letter_code
_entity_poly.pdbx_strand_id
1 'polypeptide(L)' 'MAIKAQLYTWDYGKAGARKMGKIWQLERLVNYGAKKGKINANDLRANLPKLKIDPTKKAYLKKLLKNG' A
#
# COMPACT_ATOMS: atom_id res chain seq x y z
N MET A 1 1.47 -28.24 10.52
CA MET A 1 1.87 -27.36 9.39
C MET A 1 1.52 -25.93 9.76
N ALA A 2 2.50 -25.13 10.20
CA ALA A 2 2.28 -23.70 10.43
C ALA A 2 2.42 -22.98 9.08
N ILE A 3 1.31 -22.50 8.53
CA ILE A 3 1.33 -21.58 7.40
C ILE A 3 1.99 -20.31 7.93
N LYS A 4 3.30 -20.13 7.66
CA LYS A 4 3.97 -18.84 7.86
C LYS A 4 3.32 -17.87 6.85
N ALA A 5 2.25 -17.21 7.27
CA ALA A 5 1.86 -15.96 6.65
C ALA A 5 3.05 -15.02 6.88
N GLN A 6 3.86 -14.84 5.85
CA GLN A 6 4.97 -13.90 5.88
C GLN A 6 4.33 -12.51 6.04
N LEU A 7 4.22 -12.04 7.29
CA LEU A 7 3.70 -10.72 7.60
C LEU A 7 4.61 -9.72 6.89
N TYR A 8 4.14 -9.17 5.78
CA TYR A 8 4.69 -7.98 5.14
C TYR A 8 4.42 -6.73 6.01
N THR A 9 4.71 -6.81 7.31
CA THR A 9 4.73 -5.68 8.25
C THR A 9 6.03 -4.92 8.09
N TRP A 10 6.33 -4.51 6.86
CA TRP A 10 7.36 -3.53 6.61
C TRP A 10 6.77 -2.17 6.97
N ASP A 11 6.88 -1.80 8.25
CA ASP A 11 6.59 -0.45 8.70
C ASP A 11 7.94 0.17 9.07
N TYR A 12 8.30 1.24 8.36
CA TYR A 12 9.46 2.03 8.73
C TYR A 12 9.30 2.49 10.19
N GLY A 13 10.30 2.25 11.04
CA GLY A 13 10.24 2.64 12.44
C GLY A 13 9.80 4.11 12.63
N LYS A 14 9.01 4.37 13.67
CA LYS A 14 8.32 5.66 13.96
C LYS A 14 9.17 6.94 13.79
N ALA A 15 10.49 6.83 13.88
CA ALA A 15 11.44 7.92 13.67
C ALA A 15 11.37 8.59 12.26
N GLY A 16 10.82 7.92 11.24
CA GLY A 16 10.69 8.47 9.88
C GLY A 16 9.38 9.20 9.56
N ALA A 17 8.37 9.12 10.45
CA ALA A 17 6.98 9.49 10.14
C ALA A 17 6.77 10.97 9.74
N ARG A 18 7.67 11.88 10.13
CA ARG A 18 7.56 13.32 9.81
C ARG A 18 7.95 13.69 8.38
N LYS A 19 8.65 12.82 7.62
CA LYS A 19 9.06 13.07 6.21
C LYS A 19 8.36 12.16 5.21
N MET A 20 7.35 11.42 5.64
CA MET A 20 6.76 10.36 4.86
C MET A 20 5.61 10.90 4.01
N GLY A 21 5.95 11.32 2.79
CA GLY A 21 5.04 11.90 1.81
C GLY A 21 3.96 10.94 1.28
N LYS A 22 3.33 11.34 0.18
CA LYS A 22 2.15 10.68 -0.42
C LYS A 22 2.31 9.17 -0.67
N ILE A 23 3.51 8.72 -1.02
CA ILE A 23 3.84 7.30 -1.26
C ILE A 23 3.63 6.47 0.02
N TRP A 24 4.19 6.91 1.14
CA TRP A 24 4.09 6.18 2.40
C TRP A 24 2.64 6.10 2.92
N GLN A 25 1.88 7.18 2.73
CA GLN A 25 0.45 7.19 3.05
C GLN A 25 -0.31 6.14 2.22
N LEU A 26 -0.03 6.05 0.91
CA LEU A 26 -0.63 5.04 0.04
C LEU A 26 -0.23 3.62 0.45
N GLU A 27 1.04 3.38 0.79
CA GLU A 27 1.51 2.07 1.27
C GLU A 27 0.76 1.61 2.52
N ARG A 28 0.60 2.51 3.50
CA ARG A 28 -0.17 2.20 4.71
C ARG A 28 -1.66 2.03 4.45
N LEU A 29 -2.25 2.86 3.61
CA LEU A 29 -3.66 2.75 3.22
C LEU A 29 -3.94 1.39 2.56
N VAL A 30 -3.04 0.92 1.70
CA VAL A 30 -3.16 -0.38 1.04
C VAL A 30 -2.90 -1.54 2.01
N ASN A 31 -1.92 -1.41 2.90
CA ASN A 31 -1.53 -2.50 3.79
C ASN A 31 -2.50 -2.69 4.96
N TYR A 32 -2.92 -1.59 5.58
CA TYR A 32 -3.70 -1.59 6.83
C TYR A 32 -5.15 -1.14 6.66
N GLY A 33 -5.52 -0.70 5.45
CA GLY A 33 -6.83 -0.12 5.19
C GLY A 33 -6.92 1.32 5.65
N ALA A 34 -7.83 2.05 5.02
CA ALA A 34 -8.10 3.43 5.36
C ALA A 34 -9.17 3.50 6.44
N LYS A 35 -8.79 3.87 7.68
CA LYS A 35 -9.78 4.07 8.74
C LYS A 35 -10.86 5.11 8.36
N LYS A 36 -10.55 6.10 7.50
CA LYS A 36 -11.48 7.18 7.08
C LYS A 36 -11.25 7.77 5.67
N GLY A 37 -10.35 7.21 4.86
CA GLY A 37 -9.94 7.83 3.58
C GLY A 37 -10.26 6.98 2.35
N LYS A 38 -10.68 7.60 1.24
CA LYS A 38 -10.71 6.90 -0.06
C LYS A 38 -9.35 7.09 -0.75
N ILE A 39 -8.83 6.04 -1.36
CA ILE A 39 -7.66 6.15 -2.24
C ILE A 39 -8.11 6.82 -3.55
N ASN A 40 -7.44 7.91 -3.93
CA ASN A 40 -7.63 8.51 -5.24
C ASN A 40 -6.99 7.59 -6.31
N ALA A 41 -7.78 7.19 -7.30
CA ALA A 41 -7.35 6.26 -8.35
C ALA A 41 -6.19 6.82 -9.21
N ASN A 42 -6.18 8.12 -9.49
CA ASN A 42 -5.11 8.76 -10.27
C ASN A 42 -3.79 8.79 -9.49
N ASP A 43 -3.86 9.15 -8.21
CA ASP A 43 -2.69 9.11 -7.32
C ASP A 43 -2.16 7.68 -7.15
N LEU A 44 -3.07 6.71 -7.01
CA LEU A 44 -2.68 5.31 -6.94
C LEU A 44 -2.01 4.87 -8.23
N ARG A 45 -2.58 5.16 -9.40
CA ARG A 45 -2.01 4.79 -10.71
C ARG A 45 -0.62 5.37 -10.91
N ALA A 46 -0.41 6.64 -10.54
CA ALA A 46 0.88 7.31 -10.68
C ALA A 46 1.96 6.75 -9.73
N ASN A 47 1.57 6.25 -8.55
CA ASN A 47 2.49 5.81 -7.51
C ASN A 47 2.58 4.29 -7.36
N LEU A 48 1.63 3.51 -7.90
CA LEU A 48 1.58 2.03 -7.84
C LEU A 48 2.93 1.36 -8.18
N PRO A 49 3.67 1.74 -9.23
CA PRO A 49 4.96 1.14 -9.51
C PRO A 49 5.97 1.38 -8.38
N LYS A 50 5.90 2.54 -7.71
CA LYS A 50 6.80 2.98 -6.63
C LYS A 50 6.42 2.40 -5.26
N LEU A 51 5.17 1.95 -5.08
CA LEU A 51 4.72 1.35 -3.82
C LEU A 51 5.43 0.02 -3.57
N LYS A 52 5.99 -0.10 -2.37
CA LYS A 52 6.53 -1.32 -1.77
C LYS A 52 5.47 -1.92 -0.87
N ILE A 53 4.50 -2.57 -1.50
CA ILE A 53 3.37 -3.28 -0.85
C ILE A 53 3.45 -4.76 -1.21
N ASP A 54 2.65 -5.57 -0.53
CA ASP A 54 2.50 -6.99 -0.83
C ASP A 54 2.24 -7.22 -2.35
N PRO A 55 2.96 -8.15 -3.02
CA PRO A 55 2.82 -8.38 -4.45
C PRO A 55 1.41 -8.78 -4.87
N THR A 56 0.71 -9.55 -4.03
CA THR A 56 -0.67 -9.99 -4.25
C THR A 56 -1.61 -8.79 -4.21
N LYS A 57 -1.43 -7.90 -3.22
CA LYS A 57 -2.19 -6.64 -3.14
C LYS A 57 -1.88 -5.72 -4.33
N LYS A 58 -0.62 -5.64 -4.76
CA LYS A 58 -0.20 -4.86 -5.94
C LYS A 58 -0.86 -5.37 -7.22
N ALA A 59 -0.91 -6.68 -7.42
CA ALA A 59 -1.58 -7.31 -8.55
C ALA A 59 -3.10 -7.05 -8.52
N TYR A 60 -3.72 -7.14 -7.35
CA TYR A 60 -5.14 -6.84 -7.15
C TYR A 60 -5.46 -5.38 -7.50
N LEU A 61 -4.70 -4.42 -6.97
CA LEU A 61 -4.87 -2.99 -7.28
C LEU A 61 -4.66 -2.69 -8.77
N LYS A 62 -3.69 -3.36 -9.42
CA LYS A 62 -3.47 -3.25 -10.86
C LYS A 62 -4.69 -3.73 -11.65
N LYS A 63 -5.34 -4.82 -11.23
CA LYS A 63 -6.56 -5.33 -11.85
C LYS A 63 -7.73 -4.36 -11.65
N LEU A 64 -7.90 -3.82 -10.45
CA LEU A 64 -8.94 -2.81 -10.16
C LEU A 64 -8.79 -1.56 -11.03
N LEU A 65 -7.57 -1.02 -11.18
CA LEU A 65 -7.29 0.15 -12.01
C LEU A 65 -7.44 -0.09 -13.53
N LYS A 66 -7.54 -1.35 -13.97
CA LYS A 66 -7.78 -1.71 -15.38
C LYS A 66 -9.27 -1.84 -15.69
N ASN A 67 -10.09 -2.14 -14.69
CA ASN A 67 -11.52 -2.42 -14.84
C ASN A 67 -12.43 -1.25 -14.45
N GLY A 68 -11.86 -0.12 -14.03
CA GLY A 68 -12.58 1.08 -13.60
C GLY A 68 -12.19 2.30 -14.41
#